data_AF-A0AAW3GMW1-F1
#
_entry.id   AF-A0AAW3GMW1-F1
#
_cell.length_a   1.000
_cell.length_b   1.000
_cell.length_c   1.000
_cell.angle_alpha   90.00
_cell.angle_beta   90.00
_cell.angle_gamma   90.00
#
_symmetry.space_group_name_H-M   'P 1'
#
loop_
_entity.id
_entity.type
_entity.pdbx_description
1 polymer ?
#
loop_
_entity_poly.entity_id
_entity_poly.type
_entity_poly.pdbx_seq_one_letter_code
_entity_poly.pdbx_strand_id
1 'polypeptide(L)'
;MKTIKLILTSLLVTFLTMLSGKAFADTASYTITVEGATAGHTYEAYQIFKGDLFDSTLSNITWGGGVTPFEFDGSKDAAKIAEGLKEANAAAFAKEAGKHLTATIAGTGTHAITVNEAGYYLIKDKNDSQTGKHDAYTSFVLKVVKNTSFKPKSAIPTVLKKVKDRNDKTGLETDWQDSADYDKGDKVPFQLTATLPSNYDAFQEYYLEFVDTLSAGLSYNKDAKVYVVNGDKSI
;
A
#
# COMPACT_ATOMS: atom_id res chain seq x y z
N MET A 1 -3.93 25.43 6.57
CA MET A 1 -2.78 24.63 6.07
C MET A 1 -3.13 23.17 6.32
N LYS A 2 -3.47 22.41 5.27
CA LYS A 2 -3.72 20.97 5.44
C LYS A 2 -2.37 20.35 5.79
N THR A 3 -2.20 19.90 7.02
CA THR A 3 -1.05 19.08 7.40
C THR A 3 -1.10 17.82 6.53
N ILE A 4 -0.24 17.77 5.51
CA ILE A 4 -0.08 16.62 4.64
C ILE A 4 0.59 15.55 5.49
N LYS A 5 -0.22 14.69 6.13
CA LYS A 5 0.27 13.42 6.64
C LYS A 5 0.64 12.61 5.40
N LEU A 6 1.93 12.29 5.22
CA LEU A 6 2.35 11.24 4.29
C LEU A 6 1.71 9.94 4.78
N ILE A 7 0.54 9.60 4.25
CA ILE A 7 -0.14 8.34 4.52
C ILE A 7 0.30 7.37 3.43
N LEU A 8 1.56 6.94 3.55
CA LEU A 8 2.11 5.81 2.83
C LEU A 8 1.60 4.55 3.53
N THR A 9 1.29 3.46 2.81
CA THR A 9 1.85 2.13 3.13
C THR A 9 1.35 0.96 2.29
N SER A 10 2.31 0.28 1.67
CA SER A 10 2.27 -1.16 1.36
C SER A 10 3.69 -1.60 0.95
N LEU A 11 4.56 -2.00 1.89
CA LEU A 11 5.89 -2.48 1.51
C LEU A 11 5.87 -3.97 1.17
N LEU A 12 6.33 -4.33 -0.03
CA LEU A 12 6.86 -5.66 -0.33
C LEU A 12 8.30 -5.51 -0.85
N VAL A 13 9.26 -6.17 -0.21
CA VAL A 13 10.56 -6.38 -0.84
C VAL A 13 10.49 -7.63 -1.69
N THR A 14 10.33 -7.44 -2.98
CA THR A 14 10.50 -8.50 -3.98
C THR A 14 11.95 -8.57 -4.39
N PHE A 15 12.64 -9.65 -3.99
CA PHE A 15 13.76 -10.19 -4.75
C PHE A 15 13.16 -10.90 -5.98
N LEU A 16 12.83 -10.16 -7.04
CA LEU A 16 12.13 -10.75 -8.19
C LEU A 16 13.09 -11.54 -9.10
N THR A 17 12.71 -12.77 -9.41
CA THR A 17 13.32 -13.64 -10.42
C THR A 17 12.94 -13.17 -11.82
N MET A 18 13.90 -13.24 -12.74
CA MET A 18 13.96 -12.55 -14.04
C MET A 18 12.87 -12.89 -15.07
N LEU A 19 12.54 -11.91 -15.92
CA LEU A 19 12.28 -12.15 -17.35
C LEU A 19 13.52 -11.75 -18.14
N SER A 20 14.11 -12.71 -18.86
CA SER A 20 15.27 -12.52 -19.71
C SER A 20 14.91 -11.71 -20.97
N GLY A 21 15.30 -10.43 -21.00
CA GLY A 21 15.31 -9.58 -22.19
C GLY A 21 16.75 -9.20 -22.57
N LYS A 22 17.04 -9.16 -23.88
CA LYS A 22 18.39 -8.98 -24.47
C LYS A 22 19.08 -7.71 -23.94
N ALA A 23 20.32 -7.87 -23.48
CA ALA A 23 21.19 -6.77 -23.07
C ALA A 23 21.74 -6.04 -24.29
N PHE A 24 21.54 -4.72 -24.34
CA PHE A 24 22.35 -3.81 -25.15
C PHE A 24 23.20 -2.96 -24.20
N ALA A 25 24.50 -2.93 -24.45
CA ALA A 25 25.42 -2.01 -23.81
C ALA A 25 25.43 -0.71 -24.60
N ASP A 26 24.73 0.31 -24.10
CA ASP A 26 25.08 1.72 -24.30
C ASP A 26 24.28 2.53 -23.27
N THR A 27 24.98 3.29 -22.41
CA THR A 27 24.45 4.00 -21.22
C THR A 27 23.42 3.15 -20.42
N ALA A 28 23.88 2.38 -19.43
CA ALA A 28 23.06 1.37 -18.75
C ALA A 28 21.76 1.94 -18.13
N SER A 29 20.69 1.95 -18.93
CA SER A 29 19.35 2.30 -18.49
C SER A 29 18.61 1.01 -18.14
N TYR A 30 17.90 1.04 -17.02
CA TYR A 30 17.15 -0.08 -16.49
C TYR A 30 15.68 0.28 -16.46
N THR A 31 14.85 -0.64 -16.95
CA THR A 31 13.40 -0.51 -16.91
C THR A 31 12.84 -1.25 -15.71
N ILE A 32 11.99 -0.56 -14.96
CA ILE A 32 11.18 -1.10 -13.86
C ILE A 32 9.73 -1.13 -14.34
N THR A 33 9.24 -2.29 -14.73
CA THR A 33 7.87 -2.45 -15.23
C THR A 33 6.86 -2.48 -14.08
N VAL A 34 5.74 -1.78 -14.23
CA VAL A 34 4.61 -1.77 -13.31
C VAL A 34 3.56 -2.79 -13.77
N GLU A 35 3.51 -3.94 -13.10
CA GLU A 35 2.53 -4.98 -13.39
C GLU A 35 1.15 -4.62 -12.83
N GLY A 36 0.12 -4.62 -13.67
CA GLY A 36 -1.23 -4.26 -13.22
C GLY A 36 -1.39 -2.78 -12.89
N ALA A 37 -0.72 -1.91 -13.65
CA ALA A 37 -0.81 -0.46 -13.52
C ALA A 37 -2.28 0.00 -13.37
N THR A 38 -2.56 0.72 -12.30
CA THR A 38 -3.88 1.27 -12.00
C THR A 38 -4.04 2.62 -12.69
N ALA A 39 -5.19 2.84 -13.34
CA ALA A 39 -5.46 4.11 -14.00
C ALA A 39 -5.39 5.28 -13.00
N GLY A 40 -4.74 6.37 -13.38
CA GLY A 40 -4.53 7.52 -12.50
C GLY A 40 -3.31 7.40 -11.58
N HIS A 41 -2.59 6.29 -11.54
CA HIS A 41 -1.37 6.19 -10.72
C HIS A 41 -0.12 6.58 -11.52
N THR A 42 0.71 7.45 -10.96
CA THR A 42 2.06 7.74 -11.45
C THR A 42 3.04 7.41 -10.35
N TYR A 43 4.10 6.68 -10.67
CA TYR A 43 5.14 6.29 -9.72
C TYR A 43 6.40 7.13 -9.90
N GLU A 44 7.12 7.32 -8.80
CA GLU A 44 8.43 7.97 -8.72
C GLU A 44 9.42 7.00 -8.09
N ALA A 45 10.61 6.89 -8.66
CA ALA A 45 11.72 6.12 -8.13
C ALA A 45 12.80 7.07 -7.57
N TYR A 46 13.25 6.80 -6.36
CA TYR A 46 14.29 7.54 -5.64
C TYR A 46 15.46 6.59 -5.36
N GLN A 47 16.67 6.92 -5.86
CA GLN A 47 17.85 6.10 -5.63
C GLN A 47 18.33 6.26 -4.18
N ILE A 48 18.21 5.20 -3.39
CA ILE A 48 18.57 5.14 -1.97
C ILE A 48 20.04 4.78 -1.81
N PHE A 49 20.47 3.75 -2.54
CA PHE A 49 21.87 3.35 -2.61
C PHE A 49 22.29 3.22 -4.06
N LYS A 50 23.51 3.67 -4.35
CA LYS A 50 24.20 3.44 -5.61
C LYS A 50 25.44 2.59 -5.38
N GLY A 51 25.98 2.03 -6.44
CA GLY A 51 27.23 1.28 -6.37
C GLY A 51 27.69 0.84 -7.75
N ASP A 52 28.85 0.21 -7.77
CA ASP A 52 29.46 -0.30 -9.00
C ASP A 52 28.91 -1.68 -9.29
N LEU A 53 28.26 -1.83 -10.45
CA LEU A 53 27.70 -3.09 -10.90
C LEU A 53 28.75 -3.91 -11.66
N PHE A 54 29.01 -5.13 -11.18
CA PHE A 54 29.79 -6.13 -11.89
C PHE A 54 29.09 -7.50 -11.81
N ASP A 55 28.80 -8.12 -12.96
CA ASP A 55 28.18 -9.45 -13.08
C ASP A 55 26.99 -9.67 -12.11
N SER A 56 26.04 -8.71 -12.11
CA SER A 56 24.86 -8.66 -11.22
C SER A 56 25.11 -8.35 -9.74
N THR A 57 26.36 -8.17 -9.33
CA THR A 57 26.74 -7.77 -7.96
C THR A 57 26.95 -6.27 -7.89
N LEU A 58 26.26 -5.61 -6.95
CA LEU A 58 26.47 -4.20 -6.65
C LEU A 58 27.49 -4.09 -5.52
N SER A 59 28.58 -3.39 -5.76
CA SER A 59 29.70 -3.18 -4.83
C SER A 59 29.93 -1.68 -4.59
N ASN A 60 30.85 -1.32 -3.70
CA ASN A 60 31.17 0.08 -3.36
C ASN A 60 29.91 0.90 -3.04
N ILE A 61 29.05 0.32 -2.20
CA ILE A 61 27.74 0.87 -1.90
C ILE A 61 27.88 2.21 -1.18
N THR A 62 27.26 3.24 -1.74
CA THR A 62 27.17 4.58 -1.16
C THR A 62 25.73 5.08 -1.21
N TRP A 63 25.43 6.13 -0.45
CA TRP A 63 24.13 6.80 -0.52
C TRP A 63 23.87 7.33 -1.94
N GLY A 64 22.68 7.04 -2.46
CA GLY A 64 22.16 7.63 -3.68
C GLY A 64 21.63 9.04 -3.44
N GLY A 65 21.42 9.80 -4.51
CA GLY A 65 20.96 11.19 -4.42
C GLY A 65 19.49 11.36 -3.98
N GLY A 66 18.69 10.28 -4.04
CA GLY A 66 17.27 10.30 -3.73
C GLY A 66 16.93 10.42 -2.25
N VAL A 67 17.93 10.34 -1.36
CA VAL A 67 17.78 10.50 0.09
C VAL A 67 18.92 11.31 0.70
N THR A 68 18.65 11.97 1.82
CA THR A 68 19.70 12.41 2.75
C THR A 68 20.18 11.21 3.58
N PRO A 69 21.49 11.03 3.80
CA PRO A 69 22.00 9.94 4.65
C PRO A 69 21.34 9.89 6.03
N PHE A 70 20.91 8.71 6.46
CA PHE A 70 20.22 8.52 7.73
C PHE A 70 20.72 7.27 8.48
N GLU A 71 20.35 7.16 9.75
CA GLU A 71 20.66 6.00 10.58
C GLU A 71 19.55 4.95 10.47
N PHE A 72 19.93 3.70 10.26
CA PHE A 72 19.02 2.56 10.30
C PHE A 72 19.71 1.38 10.98
N ASP A 73 19.00 0.71 11.88
CA ASP A 73 19.49 -0.46 12.62
C ASP A 73 20.87 -0.21 13.29
N GLY A 74 21.05 0.99 13.85
CA GLY A 74 22.28 1.40 14.56
C GLY A 74 23.46 1.73 13.65
N SER A 75 23.28 1.82 12.33
CA SER A 75 24.34 2.18 11.38
C SER A 75 23.95 3.40 10.53
N LYS A 76 24.94 4.25 10.21
CA LYS A 76 24.83 5.32 9.20
C LYS A 76 25.57 4.99 7.90
N ASP A 77 26.30 3.87 7.90
CA ASP A 77 27.08 3.41 6.76
C ASP A 77 26.16 2.72 5.75
N ALA A 78 26.13 3.24 4.52
CA ALA A 78 25.26 2.77 3.46
C ALA A 78 25.50 1.28 3.12
N ALA A 79 26.76 0.85 3.10
CA ALA A 79 27.11 -0.53 2.77
C ALA A 79 26.63 -1.50 3.86
N LYS A 80 26.87 -1.18 5.14
CA LYS A 80 26.37 -1.99 6.26
C LYS A 80 24.86 -2.06 6.31
N ILE A 81 24.17 -0.95 6.07
CA ILE A 81 22.71 -0.94 6.00
C ILE A 81 22.24 -1.85 4.85
N ALA A 82 22.81 -1.67 3.64
CA ALA A 82 22.44 -2.46 2.47
C ALA A 82 22.72 -3.96 2.64
N GLU A 83 23.80 -4.34 3.33
CA GLU A 83 24.13 -5.72 3.69
C GLU A 83 23.13 -6.31 4.70
N GLY A 84 22.68 -5.50 5.67
CA GLY A 84 21.70 -5.89 6.67
C GLY A 84 20.24 -5.94 6.17
N LEU A 85 19.96 -5.46 4.95
CA LEU A 85 18.60 -5.49 4.39
C LEU A 85 18.14 -6.91 4.07
N LYS A 86 17.01 -7.28 4.68
CA LYS A 86 16.32 -8.55 4.50
C LYS A 86 14.81 -8.30 4.45
N GLU A 87 14.05 -9.29 3.99
CA GLU A 87 12.59 -9.17 3.89
C GLU A 87 11.94 -8.69 5.20
N ALA A 88 12.40 -9.22 6.34
CA ALA A 88 11.85 -8.92 7.65
C ALA A 88 12.05 -7.46 8.13
N ASN A 89 13.12 -6.77 7.75
CA ASN A 89 13.39 -5.39 8.19
C ASN A 89 13.16 -4.35 7.10
N ALA A 90 12.93 -4.78 5.86
CA ALA A 90 12.77 -3.85 4.79
C ALA A 90 11.58 -2.91 5.00
N ALA A 91 10.49 -3.39 5.65
CA ALA A 91 9.29 -2.60 5.99
C ALA A 91 9.65 -1.33 6.74
N ALA A 92 10.43 -1.52 7.80
CA ALA A 92 10.95 -0.44 8.60
C ALA A 92 11.93 0.42 7.78
N PHE A 93 12.81 -0.17 6.98
CA PHE A 93 13.78 0.58 6.18
C PHE A 93 13.11 1.50 5.16
N ALA A 94 12.16 1.00 4.37
CA ALA A 94 11.44 1.78 3.37
C ALA A 94 10.66 2.93 4.01
N LYS A 95 10.01 2.65 5.16
CA LYS A 95 9.29 3.66 5.94
C LYS A 95 10.23 4.74 6.45
N GLU A 96 11.42 4.37 6.92
CA GLU A 96 12.43 5.33 7.38
C GLU A 96 13.00 6.12 6.20
N ALA A 97 13.45 5.46 5.14
CA ALA A 97 13.95 6.08 3.92
C ALA A 97 12.96 7.10 3.32
N GLY A 98 11.67 6.78 3.36
CA GLY A 98 10.59 7.67 2.93
C GLY A 98 10.54 9.03 3.65
N LYS A 99 11.06 9.11 4.88
CA LYS A 99 11.16 10.38 5.65
C LYS A 99 12.34 11.24 5.21
N HIS A 100 13.34 10.64 4.59
CA HIS A 100 14.61 11.27 4.21
C HIS A 100 14.71 11.53 2.70
N LEU A 101 13.60 11.41 1.96
CA LEU A 101 13.57 11.67 0.53
C LEU A 101 14.00 13.11 0.20
N THR A 102 14.83 13.25 -0.83
CA THR A 102 15.18 14.53 -1.42
C THR A 102 14.23 14.86 -2.58
N ALA A 103 14.43 16.02 -3.22
CA ALA A 103 13.74 16.36 -4.46
C ALA A 103 14.31 15.60 -5.69
N THR A 104 15.36 14.79 -5.52
CA THR A 104 16.02 14.09 -6.64
C THR A 104 15.27 12.81 -6.98
N ILE A 105 14.45 12.89 -8.03
CA ILE A 105 13.74 11.75 -8.60
C ILE A 105 14.63 11.11 -9.68
N ALA A 106 14.90 9.82 -9.57
CA ALA A 106 15.72 9.07 -10.52
C ALA A 106 14.93 8.60 -11.74
N GLY A 107 13.60 8.50 -11.63
CA GLY A 107 12.71 8.16 -12.73
C GLY A 107 11.25 8.30 -12.34
N THR A 108 10.37 8.47 -13.33
CA THR A 108 8.91 8.51 -13.15
C THR A 108 8.19 7.76 -14.26
N GLY A 109 7.00 7.23 -13.96
CA GLY A 109 6.14 6.64 -14.98
C GLY A 109 4.92 5.91 -14.43
N THR A 110 4.03 5.51 -15.33
CA THR A 110 2.74 4.87 -14.99
C THR A 110 2.77 3.36 -15.19
N HIS A 111 3.33 2.91 -16.31
CA HIS A 111 3.45 1.49 -16.70
C HIS A 111 4.89 0.97 -16.61
N ALA A 112 5.86 1.87 -16.66
CA ALA A 112 7.27 1.57 -16.51
C ALA A 112 8.01 2.82 -16.02
N ILE A 113 9.08 2.62 -15.25
CA ILE A 113 10.01 3.66 -14.83
C ILE A 113 11.37 3.33 -15.42
N THR A 114 12.02 4.30 -16.05
CA THR A 114 13.42 4.17 -16.49
C THR A 114 14.34 4.85 -15.48
N VAL A 115 15.40 4.15 -15.08
CA VAL A 115 16.49 4.69 -14.25
C VAL A 115 17.83 4.46 -14.94
N ASN A 116 18.80 5.35 -14.74
CA ASN A 116 20.05 5.36 -15.52
C ASN A 116 21.24 4.72 -14.79
N GLU A 117 21.03 4.18 -13.59
CA GLU A 117 22.08 3.56 -12.78
C GLU A 117 21.55 2.33 -12.05
N ALA A 118 22.43 1.37 -11.78
CA ALA A 118 22.11 0.27 -10.88
C ALA A 118 22.07 0.79 -9.43
N GLY A 119 21.23 0.19 -8.58
CA GLY A 119 21.06 0.69 -7.23
C GLY A 119 19.89 0.07 -6.47
N TYR A 120 19.68 0.57 -5.26
CA TYR A 120 18.47 0.32 -4.48
C TYR A 120 17.56 1.53 -4.62
N TYR A 121 16.31 1.31 -4.98
CA TYR A 121 15.35 2.36 -5.27
C TYR A 121 14.13 2.24 -4.36
N LEU A 122 13.74 3.33 -3.71
CA LEU A 122 12.40 3.46 -3.14
C LEU A 122 11.47 3.94 -4.26
N ILE A 123 10.45 3.16 -4.54
CA ILE A 123 9.39 3.49 -5.48
C ILE A 123 8.15 3.83 -4.68
N LYS A 124 7.52 4.94 -5.00
CA LYS A 124 6.24 5.34 -4.41
C LYS A 124 5.34 5.91 -5.46
N ASP A 125 4.04 5.90 -5.19
CA ASP A 125 3.12 6.77 -5.89
C ASP A 125 3.52 8.24 -5.71
N LYS A 126 3.54 8.97 -6.81
CA LYS A 126 3.64 10.42 -6.84
C LYS A 126 2.46 10.99 -6.08
N ASN A 127 2.75 11.94 -5.20
CA ASN A 127 1.72 12.64 -4.43
C ASN A 127 0.68 13.26 -5.38
N ASP A 128 -0.60 13.11 -5.03
CA ASP A 128 -1.74 13.67 -5.75
C ASP A 128 -1.86 13.18 -7.21
N SER A 129 -1.26 12.04 -7.55
CA SER A 129 -1.42 11.48 -8.90
C SER A 129 -2.77 10.78 -9.08
N GLN A 130 -3.27 10.13 -8.02
CA GLN A 130 -4.49 9.32 -8.06
C GLN A 130 -5.71 10.17 -8.40
N THR A 131 -6.34 9.82 -9.52
CA THR A 131 -7.55 10.50 -10.01
C THR A 131 -8.84 9.81 -9.58
N GLY A 132 -8.78 8.60 -9.00
CA GLY A 132 -9.93 7.86 -8.53
C GLY A 132 -10.39 8.29 -7.14
N LYS A 133 -11.70 8.19 -6.88
CA LYS A 133 -12.30 8.50 -5.57
C LYS A 133 -12.02 7.45 -4.49
N HIS A 134 -11.42 6.32 -4.87
CA HIS A 134 -11.25 5.13 -4.03
C HIS A 134 -9.86 4.49 -4.27
N ASP A 135 -8.78 5.27 -4.18
CA ASP A 135 -7.42 4.78 -4.44
C ASP A 135 -6.56 4.77 -3.17
N ALA A 136 -5.54 3.90 -3.16
CA ALA A 136 -4.56 3.79 -2.09
C ALA A 136 -3.13 3.96 -2.64
N TYR A 137 -2.27 4.66 -1.90
CA TYR A 137 -0.86 4.86 -2.25
C TYR A 137 -0.02 3.61 -1.96
N THR A 138 0.85 3.25 -2.89
CA THR A 138 1.85 2.18 -2.78
C THR A 138 3.24 2.78 -2.50
N SER A 139 4.07 2.04 -1.74
CA SER A 139 5.50 2.34 -1.61
C SER A 139 6.35 1.10 -1.36
N PHE A 140 7.45 0.92 -2.08
CA PHE A 140 8.37 -0.18 -1.82
C PHE A 140 9.83 0.04 -2.22
N VAL A 141 10.74 -0.82 -1.73
CA VAL A 141 12.17 -0.78 -2.08
C VAL A 141 12.52 -1.94 -3.00
N LEU A 142 13.21 -1.66 -4.12
CA LEU A 142 13.73 -2.65 -5.05
C LEU A 142 15.23 -2.50 -5.26
N LYS A 143 15.92 -3.64 -5.37
CA LYS A 143 17.28 -3.70 -5.94
C LYS A 143 17.18 -3.81 -7.46
N VAL A 144 17.73 -2.84 -8.16
CA VAL A 144 17.75 -2.74 -9.63
C VAL A 144 19.18 -2.91 -10.11
N VAL A 145 19.48 -4.08 -10.67
CA VAL A 145 20.78 -4.42 -11.30
C VAL A 145 20.63 -4.86 -12.75
N LYS A 146 19.38 -4.90 -13.22
CA LYS A 146 18.87 -5.29 -14.54
C LYS A 146 17.40 -4.86 -14.61
N ASN A 147 16.78 -5.00 -15.78
CA ASN A 147 15.35 -4.79 -15.93
C ASN A 147 14.58 -5.67 -14.93
N THR A 148 13.60 -5.09 -14.27
CA THR A 148 12.80 -5.75 -13.23
C THR A 148 11.34 -5.33 -13.34
N SER A 149 10.47 -5.95 -12.55
CA SER A 149 9.07 -5.55 -12.43
C SER A 149 8.61 -5.55 -10.98
N PHE A 150 7.49 -4.89 -10.73
CA PHE A 150 6.76 -5.00 -9.47
C PHE A 150 5.26 -4.91 -9.73
N LYS A 151 4.48 -5.46 -8.81
CA LYS A 151 3.03 -5.29 -8.77
C LYS A 151 2.69 -4.30 -7.65
N PRO A 152 2.06 -3.15 -7.95
CA PRO A 152 1.56 -2.25 -6.92
C PRO A 152 0.60 -2.98 -5.96
N LYS A 153 0.60 -2.59 -4.69
CA LYS A 153 -0.29 -3.15 -3.67
C LYS A 153 -1.22 -2.05 -3.15
N SER A 154 -2.10 -1.58 -4.01
CA SER A 154 -3.25 -0.76 -3.62
C SER A 154 -4.43 -1.69 -3.33
N ALA A 155 -4.78 -1.81 -2.04
CA ALA A 155 -6.02 -2.47 -1.65
C ALA A 155 -6.90 -1.45 -0.94
N ILE A 156 -8.15 -1.36 -1.38
CA ILE A 156 -9.16 -0.47 -0.83
C ILE A 156 -10.11 -1.28 0.06
N PRO A 157 -10.60 -0.70 1.17
CA PRO A 157 -11.56 -1.39 1.99
C PRO A 157 -12.86 -1.63 1.22
N THR A 158 -13.49 -2.78 1.43
CA THR A 158 -14.83 -3.04 0.91
C THR A 158 -15.84 -2.88 2.04
N VAL A 159 -17.05 -2.42 1.74
CA VAL A 159 -18.14 -2.29 2.70
C VAL A 159 -19.36 -3.07 2.23
N LEU A 160 -19.93 -3.87 3.12
CA LEU A 160 -21.18 -4.57 2.93
C LEU A 160 -22.18 -4.11 3.99
N LYS A 161 -23.42 -3.84 3.56
CA LYS A 161 -24.56 -3.63 4.45
C LYS A 161 -25.53 -4.78 4.29
N LYS A 162 -25.95 -5.38 5.39
CA LYS A 162 -26.93 -6.46 5.44
C LYS A 162 -27.99 -6.16 6.50
N VAL A 163 -29.11 -6.84 6.39
CA VAL A 163 -30.25 -6.79 7.30
C VAL A 163 -30.66 -8.23 7.62
N LYS A 164 -31.18 -8.51 8.81
CA LYS A 164 -31.89 -9.77 9.03
C LYS A 164 -33.36 -9.58 8.76
N ASP A 165 -34.05 -10.66 8.47
CA ASP A 165 -35.51 -10.71 8.41
C ASP A 165 -36.02 -11.57 9.56
N ARG A 166 -37.27 -11.34 9.95
CA ARG A 166 -37.91 -12.03 11.07
C ARG A 166 -39.34 -12.36 10.74
N ASN A 167 -39.66 -13.64 10.82
CA ASN A 167 -41.04 -14.09 10.68
C ASN A 167 -41.78 -13.96 12.02
N ASP A 168 -42.70 -13.01 12.14
CA ASP A 168 -43.40 -12.76 13.42
C ASP A 168 -44.34 -13.87 13.86
N LYS A 169 -44.77 -14.76 12.95
CA LYS A 169 -45.61 -15.91 13.31
C LYS A 169 -44.81 -17.03 13.97
N THR A 170 -43.55 -17.22 13.53
CA THR A 170 -42.70 -18.33 14.00
C THR A 170 -41.59 -17.87 14.93
N GLY A 171 -41.30 -16.57 14.96
CA GLY A 171 -40.18 -15.97 15.69
C GLY A 171 -38.81 -16.27 15.07
N LEU A 172 -38.75 -16.94 13.92
CA LEU A 172 -37.50 -17.30 13.25
C LEU A 172 -36.85 -16.07 12.61
N GLU A 173 -35.56 -15.88 12.88
CA GLU A 173 -34.72 -14.90 12.21
C GLU A 173 -33.91 -15.56 11.08
N THR A 174 -33.71 -14.83 10.00
CA THR A 174 -32.76 -15.24 8.95
C THR A 174 -31.32 -14.95 9.35
N ASP A 175 -30.39 -15.50 8.58
CA ASP A 175 -29.04 -14.96 8.49
C ASP A 175 -29.05 -13.57 7.84
N TRP A 176 -27.90 -12.90 7.84
CA TRP A 176 -27.69 -11.61 7.21
C TRP A 176 -27.92 -11.67 5.70
N GLN A 177 -28.84 -10.84 5.19
CA GLN A 177 -29.25 -10.81 3.79
C GLN A 177 -29.46 -9.36 3.29
N ASP A 178 -29.87 -9.21 2.03
CA ASP A 178 -29.95 -7.90 1.35
C ASP A 178 -31.30 -7.17 1.52
N SER A 179 -32.33 -7.89 1.95
CA SER A 179 -33.68 -7.34 2.15
C SER A 179 -34.39 -8.04 3.31
N ALA A 180 -35.34 -7.34 3.91
CA ALA A 180 -36.23 -7.86 4.94
C ALA A 180 -37.56 -7.09 4.91
N ASP A 181 -38.62 -7.69 5.41
CA ASP A 181 -39.88 -7.03 5.73
C ASP A 181 -40.09 -6.95 7.24
N TYR A 182 -40.49 -5.78 7.72
CA TYR A 182 -40.75 -5.51 9.13
C TYR A 182 -42.02 -4.68 9.29
N ASP A 183 -42.76 -4.93 10.35
CA ASP A 183 -43.93 -4.16 10.69
C ASP A 183 -43.56 -2.82 11.32
N LYS A 184 -44.52 -1.89 11.28
CA LYS A 184 -44.33 -0.57 11.88
C LYS A 184 -44.14 -0.70 13.39
N GLY A 185 -42.99 -0.23 13.87
CA GLY A 185 -42.64 -0.23 15.30
C GLY A 185 -41.61 -1.29 15.67
N ASP A 186 -41.31 -2.22 14.75
CA ASP A 186 -40.27 -3.21 14.96
C ASP A 186 -38.86 -2.63 14.94
N LYS A 187 -37.96 -3.34 15.60
CA LYS A 187 -36.53 -3.07 15.53
C LYS A 187 -35.94 -3.83 14.36
N VAL A 188 -35.38 -3.08 13.41
CA VAL A 188 -34.71 -3.64 12.22
C VAL A 188 -33.21 -3.75 12.49
N PRO A 189 -32.64 -4.97 12.59
CA PRO A 189 -31.21 -5.15 12.80
C PRO A 189 -30.44 -4.97 11.49
N PHE A 190 -29.51 -4.03 11.47
CA PHE A 190 -28.57 -3.84 10.37
C PHE A 190 -27.15 -4.23 10.80
N GLN A 191 -26.37 -4.74 9.85
CA GLN A 191 -24.93 -4.96 10.00
C GLN A 191 -24.19 -4.27 8.84
N LEU A 192 -23.22 -3.43 9.20
CA LEU A 192 -22.26 -2.88 8.26
C LEU A 192 -20.90 -3.52 8.55
N THR A 193 -20.32 -4.16 7.54
CA THR A 193 -19.03 -4.85 7.64
C THR A 193 -18.06 -4.23 6.67
N ALA A 194 -16.91 -3.78 7.16
CA ALA A 194 -15.80 -3.35 6.32
C ALA A 194 -14.69 -4.40 6.35
N THR A 195 -14.19 -4.81 5.18
CA THR A 195 -12.97 -5.60 5.09
C THR A 195 -11.81 -4.66 4.86
N LEU A 196 -10.90 -4.57 5.84
CA LEU A 196 -9.69 -3.77 5.73
C LEU A 196 -8.67 -4.44 4.79
N PRO A 197 -7.87 -3.64 4.05
CA PRO A 197 -6.80 -4.19 3.22
C PRO A 197 -5.71 -4.82 4.10
N SER A 198 -5.04 -5.89 3.64
CA SER A 198 -4.08 -6.65 4.46
C SER A 198 -2.84 -5.86 4.93
N ASN A 199 -2.59 -4.70 4.35
CA ASN A 199 -1.52 -3.76 4.66
C ASN A 199 -1.99 -2.56 5.52
N TYR A 200 -3.18 -2.62 6.14
CA TYR A 200 -3.70 -1.52 6.98
C TYR A 200 -2.83 -1.24 8.22
N ASP A 201 -2.03 -2.21 8.65
CA ASP A 201 -1.13 -2.16 9.80
C ASP A 201 0.15 -1.37 9.53
N ALA A 202 0.47 -1.17 8.26
CA ALA A 202 1.66 -0.45 7.86
C ALA A 202 1.48 1.06 8.11
N PHE A 203 0.24 1.57 8.10
CA PHE A 203 -0.11 2.95 8.43
C PHE A 203 0.09 3.22 9.94
N GLN A 204 0.63 4.39 10.29
CA GLN A 204 0.73 4.79 11.70
C GLN A 204 -0.67 4.97 12.34
N GLU A 205 -1.62 5.47 11.55
CA GLU A 205 -3.00 5.69 11.93
C GLU A 205 -3.86 5.31 10.71
N TYR A 206 -4.84 4.44 10.90
CA TYR A 206 -5.81 4.06 9.86
C TYR A 206 -7.20 4.49 10.32
N TYR A 207 -7.82 5.40 9.55
CA TYR A 207 -9.15 5.92 9.85
C TYR A 207 -10.20 5.24 8.97
N LEU A 208 -11.22 4.65 9.59
CA LEU A 208 -12.38 4.08 8.94
C LEU A 208 -13.65 4.74 9.50
N GLU A 209 -14.52 5.20 8.61
CA GLU A 209 -15.79 5.81 8.96
C GLU A 209 -16.93 5.16 8.18
N PHE A 210 -18.00 4.78 8.89
CA PHE A 210 -19.26 4.37 8.27
C PHE A 210 -20.25 5.53 8.32
N VAL A 211 -20.75 5.92 7.15
CA VAL A 211 -21.83 6.91 7.03
C VAL A 211 -23.05 6.20 6.45
N ASP A 212 -24.09 6.05 7.26
CA ASP A 212 -25.37 5.47 6.85
C ASP A 212 -26.48 6.52 6.97
N THR A 213 -27.38 6.55 5.98
CA THR A 213 -28.53 7.45 5.95
C THR A 213 -29.79 6.62 6.01
N LEU A 214 -30.52 6.73 7.13
CA LEU A 214 -31.82 6.10 7.28
C LEU A 214 -32.84 6.79 6.37
N SER A 215 -33.68 5.98 5.70
CA SER A 215 -34.83 6.50 4.97
C SER A 215 -35.87 7.06 5.94
N ALA A 216 -36.82 7.86 5.45
CA ALA A 216 -37.82 8.55 6.29
C ALA A 216 -38.68 7.60 7.16
N GLY A 217 -38.80 6.31 6.79
CA GLY A 217 -39.55 5.31 7.54
C GLY A 217 -38.79 4.68 8.71
N LEU A 218 -37.50 4.99 8.86
CA LEU A 218 -36.63 4.41 9.89
C LEU A 218 -36.18 5.49 10.86
N SER A 219 -36.07 5.12 12.14
CA SER A 219 -35.51 5.95 13.20
C SER A 219 -34.35 5.23 13.85
N TYR A 220 -33.27 5.95 14.14
CA TYR A 220 -32.08 5.33 14.74
C TYR A 220 -32.30 5.06 16.22
N ASN A 221 -32.16 3.79 16.60
CA ASN A 221 -32.30 3.31 17.98
C ASN A 221 -31.17 3.75 18.92
N LYS A 222 -30.08 4.32 18.40
CA LYS A 222 -28.90 4.77 19.19
C LYS A 222 -28.22 3.64 19.98
N ASP A 223 -28.27 2.41 19.44
CA ASP A 223 -27.78 1.19 20.07
C ASP A 223 -26.71 0.46 19.24
N ALA A 224 -26.04 1.17 18.31
CA ALA A 224 -24.99 0.58 17.50
C ALA A 224 -23.85 0.03 18.36
N LYS A 225 -23.34 -1.12 17.95
CA LYS A 225 -22.17 -1.78 18.53
C LYS A 225 -21.12 -1.97 17.45
N VAL A 226 -19.86 -1.77 17.82
CA VAL A 226 -18.72 -1.91 16.91
C VAL A 226 -17.84 -3.04 17.42
N TYR A 227 -17.40 -3.91 16.51
CA TYR A 227 -16.55 -5.05 16.79
C TYR A 227 -15.39 -5.08 15.79
N VAL A 228 -14.21 -5.51 16.24
CA VAL A 228 -13.07 -5.77 15.35
C VAL A 228 -12.86 -7.27 15.25
N VAL A 229 -12.76 -7.78 14.03
CA VAL A 229 -12.62 -9.21 13.76
C VAL A 229 -11.30 -9.43 13.03
N ASN A 230 -10.42 -10.28 13.57
CA ASN A 230 -9.15 -10.64 12.95
C ASN A 230 -9.05 -12.18 12.85
N GLY A 231 -9.43 -12.73 11.70
CA GLY A 231 -9.70 -14.17 11.54
C GLY A 231 -11.00 -14.61 12.25
N ASP A 232 -11.08 -15.85 12.72
CA ASP A 232 -12.28 -16.39 13.42
C ASP A 232 -12.48 -15.87 14.85
N LYS A 233 -11.72 -14.84 15.27
CA LYS A 233 -11.79 -14.28 16.62
C LYS A 233 -12.29 -12.83 16.55
N SER A 234 -13.44 -12.57 17.17
CA SER A 234 -13.87 -11.22 17.52
C SER A 234 -13.09 -10.76 18.77
N ILE A 235 -12.49 -9.59 18.71
CA ILE A 235 -11.81 -8.91 19.83
C ILE A 235 -12.73 -7.82 20.37
#